data_AF-A0AAV1KEH3-F1
#
_entry.id   AF-A0AAV1KEH3-F1
#
_cell.length_a   1.000
_cell.length_b   1.000
_cell.length_c   1.000
_cell.angle_alpha   90.00
_cell.angle_beta   90.00
_cell.angle_gamma   90.00
#
_symmetry.space_group_name_H-M   'P 1'
#
loop_
_entity.id
_entity.type
_entity.pdbx_description
1 polymer ?
#
loop_
_entity_poly.entity_id
_entity_poly.type
_entity_poly.pdbx_seq_one_letter_code
_entity_poly.pdbx_strand_id
1 'polypeptide(L)'
;MEKVDDSLLENQSEESPHQNSSSRGENLDLSSDGDSGESDSESESESLRPPNKRIKTNDVNSDPRFEALIHQLNLGEVFTVTDNNKVIKNASQSRLESLVKLQHFGTEEWKEVKYSKVLHNFLAKPSFIELKIKDELCHLNKGKDYLANTEKTLAGLTNGLLEHKEIVRSNLQEIVNWSNNSSSDLTPENLFNKIMTVFGPNTQYYKNMEQIVQVVCGKRTECIEIRRERILSEISNKNLQATLRKLPPSAEHLFEHNSLLPVI
;
A
#
# COMPACT_ATOMS: atom_id res chain seq x y z
N MET A 1 59.30 43.56 9.89
CA MET A 1 58.25 42.64 10.37
C MET A 1 57.63 41.99 9.15
N GLU A 2 57.50 40.68 8.97
CA GLU A 2 57.93 39.46 9.64
C GLU A 2 57.45 38.37 8.65
N LYS A 3 58.36 37.72 7.92
CA LYS A 3 58.73 36.29 8.04
C LYS A 3 57.55 35.30 7.88
N VAL A 4 57.60 34.44 6.84
CA VAL A 4 57.87 32.97 6.93
C VAL A 4 56.52 32.20 6.92
N ASP A 5 56.26 31.08 6.23
CA ASP A 5 57.12 29.98 5.76
C ASP A 5 56.56 29.29 4.50
N ASP A 6 57.49 28.63 3.82
CA ASP A 6 57.35 27.71 2.69
C ASP A 6 57.54 26.27 3.21
N SER A 7 57.37 25.26 2.34
CA SER A 7 57.69 23.82 2.55
C SER A 7 56.67 22.99 3.36
N LEU A 8 56.45 21.69 3.19
CA LEU A 8 56.75 20.63 2.20
C LEU A 8 56.10 19.37 2.85
N LEU A 9 55.41 18.51 2.09
CA LEU A 9 55.68 17.06 2.12
C LEU A 9 54.84 16.28 1.10
N GLU A 10 55.62 15.56 0.32
CA GLU A 10 55.42 14.62 -0.77
C GLU A 10 54.85 13.24 -0.36
N ASN A 11 54.34 12.54 -1.39
CA ASN A 11 54.48 11.09 -1.68
C ASN A 11 53.65 10.08 -0.86
N GLN A 12 53.25 8.91 -1.36
CA GLN A 12 52.99 8.24 -2.67
C GLN A 12 52.67 6.77 -2.29
N SER A 13 52.09 5.99 -3.22
CA SER A 13 52.16 4.51 -3.32
C SER A 13 51.23 3.68 -2.42
N GLU A 14 50.23 2.98 -2.97
CA GLU A 14 50.24 1.64 -3.63
C GLU A 14 50.10 0.47 -2.63
N GLU A 15 48.99 -0.29 -2.75
CA GLU A 15 48.95 -1.75 -2.95
C GLU A 15 47.52 -2.32 -2.70
N SER A 16 46.93 -2.87 -3.76
CA SER A 16 46.03 -4.04 -3.71
C SER A 16 46.90 -5.30 -3.93
N PRO A 17 46.43 -6.57 -3.98
CA PRO A 17 45.06 -7.10 -3.93
C PRO A 17 44.90 -8.40 -3.08
N HIS A 18 43.65 -8.85 -2.86
CA HIS A 18 43.38 -10.29 -2.77
C HIS A 18 42.11 -10.67 -3.54
N GLN A 19 42.35 -11.51 -4.54
CA GLN A 19 41.40 -12.30 -5.28
C GLN A 19 40.82 -13.39 -4.37
N ASN A 20 39.55 -13.74 -4.56
CA ASN A 20 39.18 -15.15 -4.52
C ASN A 20 38.01 -15.45 -5.44
N SER A 21 38.32 -16.20 -6.48
CA SER A 21 37.43 -16.95 -7.35
C SER A 21 36.79 -18.12 -6.60
N SER A 22 35.51 -18.40 -6.82
CA SER A 22 35.03 -19.78 -6.81
C SER A 22 33.78 -19.97 -7.66
N SER A 23 33.99 -20.74 -8.71
CA SER A 23 33.06 -21.36 -9.66
C SER A 23 32.28 -22.55 -9.08
N ARG A 24 31.06 -22.75 -9.58
CA ARG A 24 30.25 -24.00 -9.76
C ARG A 24 28.78 -23.63 -9.50
N GLY A 25 27.82 -23.79 -10.41
CA GLY A 25 27.64 -24.88 -11.37
C GLY A 25 26.82 -25.97 -10.69
N GLU A 26 25.51 -26.03 -10.98
CA GLU A 26 24.77 -27.27 -11.26
C GLU A 26 23.28 -27.00 -11.51
N ASN A 27 22.83 -27.52 -12.65
CA ASN A 27 21.44 -27.73 -13.05
C ASN A 27 20.78 -28.73 -12.09
N LEU A 28 19.46 -28.63 -11.91
CA LEU A 28 18.60 -29.79 -11.74
C LEU A 28 17.20 -29.47 -12.27
N ASP A 29 16.94 -30.00 -13.46
CA ASP A 29 15.62 -30.40 -13.93
C ASP A 29 14.97 -31.35 -12.93
N LEU A 30 13.68 -31.16 -12.64
CA LEU A 30 12.78 -32.26 -12.31
C LEU A 30 11.37 -31.95 -12.86
N SER A 31 11.03 -32.74 -13.87
CA SER A 31 9.72 -32.98 -14.45
C SER A 31 8.80 -33.80 -13.51
N SER A 32 7.49 -33.69 -13.74
CA SER A 32 6.41 -34.70 -13.52
C SER A 32 5.08 -33.92 -13.49
N ASP A 33 4.26 -33.85 -14.55
CA ASP A 33 3.37 -34.88 -15.12
C ASP A 33 2.51 -35.64 -14.09
N GLY A 34 1.20 -35.72 -14.39
CA GLY A 34 0.20 -36.58 -13.74
C GLY A 34 -0.98 -35.77 -13.15
N ASP A 35 -2.08 -35.48 -13.84
CA ASP A 35 -3.10 -36.32 -14.50
C ASP A 35 -4.39 -36.50 -13.65
N SER A 36 -5.50 -36.29 -14.37
CA SER A 36 -6.90 -36.77 -14.26
C SER A 36 -7.66 -36.83 -12.93
N GLY A 37 -8.95 -36.44 -13.01
CA GLY A 37 -9.97 -36.86 -12.04
C GLY A 37 -11.24 -36.03 -11.98
N GLU A 38 -12.03 -36.00 -13.07
CA GLU A 38 -13.48 -35.74 -13.01
C GLU A 38 -14.16 -36.76 -12.08
N SER A 39 -15.17 -36.35 -11.30
CA SER A 39 -16.54 -36.91 -11.41
C SER A 39 -17.53 -36.27 -10.44
N ASP A 40 -18.72 -36.06 -11.01
CA ASP A 40 -19.97 -35.60 -10.42
C ASP A 40 -20.53 -36.54 -9.33
N SER A 41 -21.37 -36.00 -8.45
CA SER A 41 -22.70 -36.59 -8.21
C SER A 41 -23.57 -35.69 -7.32
N GLU A 42 -24.70 -35.29 -7.90
CA GLU A 42 -25.89 -34.82 -7.24
C GLU A 42 -26.52 -35.92 -6.37
N SER A 43 -27.17 -35.54 -5.27
CA SER A 43 -28.45 -36.16 -4.89
C SER A 43 -29.21 -35.31 -3.89
N GLU A 44 -30.39 -34.90 -4.31
CA GLU A 44 -31.48 -34.37 -3.50
C GLU A 44 -32.08 -35.47 -2.62
N SER A 45 -32.62 -35.09 -1.45
CA SER A 45 -33.91 -35.63 -1.01
C SER A 45 -34.53 -34.80 0.11
N GLU A 46 -35.74 -34.34 -0.18
CA GLU A 46 -36.73 -33.78 0.72
C GLU A 46 -37.13 -34.77 1.83
N SER A 47 -37.42 -34.27 3.04
CA SER A 47 -38.51 -34.85 3.84
C SER A 47 -39.01 -33.92 4.97
N LEU A 48 -40.21 -33.39 4.75
CA LEU A 48 -41.35 -33.31 5.68
C LEU A 48 -41.18 -32.68 7.09
N ARG A 49 -41.74 -31.46 7.21
CA ARG A 49 -42.37 -30.84 8.41
C ARG A 49 -43.80 -31.41 8.63
N PRO A 50 -44.61 -31.02 9.66
CA PRO A 50 -44.43 -30.47 11.03
C PRO A 50 -45.45 -31.17 12.01
N PRO A 51 -46.17 -30.58 13.00
CA PRO A 51 -46.06 -29.35 13.83
C PRO A 51 -46.24 -29.60 15.36
N ASN A 52 -46.15 -28.56 16.21
CA ASN A 52 -47.30 -27.94 16.93
C ASN A 52 -46.96 -27.24 18.29
N LYS A 53 -47.75 -26.19 18.58
CA LYS A 53 -48.13 -25.59 19.89
C LYS A 53 -47.27 -24.52 20.58
N ARG A 54 -47.49 -23.27 20.13
CA ARG A 54 -48.15 -22.16 20.85
C ARG A 54 -48.25 -22.24 22.39
N ILE A 55 -47.56 -21.32 23.09
CA ILE A 55 -47.97 -20.76 24.38
C ILE A 55 -47.96 -19.22 24.25
N LYS A 56 -49.06 -18.60 24.66
CA LYS A 56 -49.27 -17.14 24.74
C LYS A 56 -48.96 -16.67 26.17
N THR A 57 -48.91 -15.33 26.28
CA THR A 57 -49.16 -14.46 27.45
C THR A 57 -47.91 -14.04 28.24
N ASN A 58 -47.48 -12.78 28.13
CA ASN A 58 -48.09 -11.67 28.86
C ASN A 58 -47.52 -10.32 28.39
N ASP A 59 -48.43 -9.40 28.12
CA ASP A 59 -48.18 -7.97 27.97
C ASP A 59 -47.57 -7.40 29.26
N VAL A 60 -46.33 -6.94 29.17
CA VAL A 60 -45.84 -5.86 30.03
C VAL A 60 -45.61 -4.67 29.12
N ASN A 61 -46.48 -3.70 29.34
CA ASN A 61 -46.56 -2.38 28.74
C ASN A 61 -45.19 -1.68 28.79
N SER A 62 -44.42 -1.77 27.70
CA SER A 62 -43.25 -0.93 27.47
C SER A 62 -43.63 0.13 26.43
N ASP A 63 -43.75 1.36 26.91
CA ASP A 63 -43.95 2.59 26.15
C ASP A 63 -43.13 2.60 24.83
N PRO A 64 -43.75 2.73 23.65
CA PRO A 64 -43.03 2.68 22.37
C PRO A 64 -42.25 3.96 22.05
N ARG A 65 -42.12 4.92 22.99
CA ARG A 65 -41.40 6.19 22.76
C ARG A 65 -39.95 6.22 23.20
N PHE A 66 -39.36 5.11 23.66
CA PHE A 66 -38.00 5.13 24.20
C PHE A 66 -37.14 3.89 23.91
N GLU A 67 -37.11 3.42 22.66
CA GLU A 67 -35.91 2.75 22.14
C GLU A 67 -35.64 3.24 20.72
N ALA A 68 -34.95 4.38 20.62
CA ALA A 68 -34.18 4.67 19.43
C ALA A 68 -33.05 3.61 19.37
N LEU A 69 -33.36 2.44 18.79
CA LEU A 69 -32.34 1.53 18.31
C LEU A 69 -31.45 2.36 17.39
N ILE A 70 -30.25 2.70 17.87
CA ILE A 70 -29.19 3.26 17.05
C ILE A 70 -28.83 2.14 16.07
N HIS A 71 -29.52 2.10 14.92
CA HIS A 71 -29.15 1.23 13.81
C HIS A 71 -27.79 1.71 13.31
N GLN A 72 -26.73 1.16 13.89
CA GLN A 72 -25.37 1.43 13.48
C GLN A 72 -25.18 0.80 12.09
N LEU A 73 -24.78 1.62 11.11
CA LEU A 73 -24.47 1.16 9.77
C LEU A 73 -23.34 0.12 9.80
N ASN A 74 -23.63 -1.10 9.33
CA ASN A 74 -22.63 -2.16 9.13
C ASN A 74 -22.19 -2.14 7.66
N LEU A 75 -20.93 -1.78 7.40
CA LEU A 75 -20.33 -1.74 6.06
C LEU A 75 -19.67 -3.06 5.64
N GLY A 76 -19.89 -4.13 6.41
CA GLY A 76 -19.26 -5.43 6.20
C GLY A 76 -17.86 -5.54 6.79
N GLU A 77 -17.33 -6.76 6.78
CA GLU A 77 -15.97 -7.09 7.20
C GLU A 77 -15.04 -7.18 5.98
N VAL A 78 -13.76 -6.82 6.19
CA VAL A 78 -12.75 -6.89 5.14
C VAL A 78 -12.05 -8.24 5.27
N PHE A 79 -12.06 -9.03 4.19
CA PHE A 79 -11.40 -10.33 4.12
C PHE A 79 -10.46 -10.39 2.93
N THR A 80 -9.47 -11.28 2.98
CA THR A 80 -8.59 -11.58 1.86
C THR A 80 -9.11 -12.78 1.08
N VAL A 81 -9.12 -12.70 -0.25
CA VAL A 81 -9.49 -13.79 -1.17
C VAL A 81 -8.24 -14.28 -1.89
N THR A 82 -8.12 -15.60 -2.09
CA THR A 82 -7.06 -16.21 -2.92
C THR A 82 -7.58 -16.46 -4.33
N ASP A 83 -6.83 -16.03 -5.34
CA ASP A 83 -7.27 -16.07 -6.75
C ASP A 83 -6.71 -17.30 -7.50
N ASN A 84 -7.58 -17.94 -8.29
CA ASN A 84 -7.29 -19.14 -9.09
C ASN A 84 -7.23 -18.86 -10.61
N ASN A 85 -7.51 -17.64 -11.12
CA ASN A 85 -7.44 -17.32 -12.55
C ASN A 85 -6.92 -15.91 -12.82
N LYS A 86 -5.65 -15.79 -13.26
CA LYS A 86 -4.97 -14.51 -13.50
C LYS A 86 -5.23 -13.93 -14.89
N VAL A 87 -6.17 -12.99 -15.00
CA VAL A 87 -6.26 -12.05 -16.14
C VAL A 87 -5.99 -10.63 -15.65
N ILE A 88 -4.90 -10.01 -16.12
CA ILE A 88 -4.56 -8.62 -15.80
C ILE A 88 -5.28 -7.70 -16.80
N LYS A 89 -6.21 -6.88 -16.31
CA LYS A 89 -6.94 -5.90 -17.12
C LYS A 89 -6.15 -4.59 -17.25
N ASN A 90 -6.23 -3.95 -18.41
CA ASN A 90 -5.68 -2.62 -18.62
C ASN A 90 -6.39 -1.59 -17.73
N ALA A 91 -5.65 -0.60 -17.23
CA ALA A 91 -6.22 0.53 -16.52
C ALA A 91 -7.04 1.42 -17.48
N SER A 92 -8.09 2.06 -16.97
CA SER A 92 -8.76 3.12 -17.73
C SER A 92 -7.83 4.31 -17.92
N GLN A 93 -7.97 5.02 -19.03
CA GLN A 93 -7.15 6.19 -19.36
C GLN A 93 -7.13 7.24 -18.23
N SER A 94 -8.29 7.53 -17.64
CA SER A 94 -8.41 8.47 -16.51
C SER A 94 -7.63 8.03 -15.25
N ARG A 95 -7.57 6.73 -14.97
CA ARG A 95 -6.82 6.18 -13.82
C ARG A 95 -5.33 6.21 -14.10
N LEU A 96 -4.92 5.93 -15.34
CA LEU A 96 -3.53 6.03 -15.77
C LEU A 96 -3.01 7.47 -15.64
N GLU A 97 -3.77 8.46 -16.12
CA GLU A 97 -3.41 9.87 -15.99
C GLU A 97 -3.30 10.31 -14.53
N SER A 98 -4.21 9.84 -13.68
CA SER A 98 -4.15 10.11 -12.24
C SER A 98 -2.89 9.49 -11.61
N LEU A 99 -2.55 8.26 -11.98
CA LEU A 99 -1.33 7.59 -11.51
C LEU A 99 -0.08 8.35 -11.94
N VAL A 100 0.01 8.75 -13.21
CA VAL A 100 1.15 9.51 -13.74
C VAL A 100 1.37 10.80 -12.96
N LYS A 101 0.28 11.53 -12.65
CA LYS A 101 0.33 12.75 -11.84
C LYS A 101 0.79 12.45 -10.41
N LEU A 102 0.18 11.48 -9.74
CA LEU A 102 0.49 11.13 -8.35
C LEU A 102 1.91 10.60 -8.15
N GLN A 103 2.49 9.96 -9.18
CA GLN A 103 3.83 9.41 -9.16
C GLN A 103 4.89 10.36 -9.75
N HIS A 104 4.48 11.51 -10.28
CA HIS A 104 5.38 12.43 -10.98
C HIS A 104 6.20 11.73 -12.09
N PHE A 105 5.59 10.76 -12.78
CA PHE A 105 6.28 10.06 -13.87
C PHE A 105 6.64 11.01 -15.01
N GLY A 106 7.82 10.80 -15.61
CA GLY A 106 8.36 11.66 -16.66
C GLY A 106 8.91 13.01 -16.18
N THR A 107 8.87 13.32 -14.88
CA THR A 107 9.44 14.57 -14.34
C THR A 107 10.70 14.29 -13.51
N GLU A 108 11.53 15.30 -13.27
CA GLU A 108 12.73 15.17 -12.42
C GLU A 108 12.38 15.02 -10.92
N GLU A 109 11.17 15.42 -10.54
CA GLU A 109 10.67 15.41 -9.16
C GLU A 109 10.14 14.04 -8.71
N TRP A 110 10.19 13.01 -9.56
CA TRP A 110 9.68 11.67 -9.26
C TRP A 110 10.23 11.05 -7.97
N LYS A 111 11.45 11.46 -7.56
CA LYS A 111 12.12 11.04 -6.32
C LYS A 111 11.65 11.77 -5.07
N GLU A 112 10.96 12.90 -5.22
CA GLU A 112 10.60 13.79 -4.10
C GLU A 112 9.30 13.39 -3.39
N VAL A 113 8.66 12.29 -3.80
CA VAL A 113 7.46 11.74 -3.16
C VAL A 113 7.81 11.14 -1.79
N LYS A 114 7.94 12.00 -0.79
CA LYS A 114 8.30 11.62 0.59
C LYS A 114 7.09 11.10 1.34
N TYR A 115 7.23 9.95 2.00
CA TYR A 115 6.13 9.34 2.75
C TYR A 115 6.40 9.10 4.24
N SER A 116 7.66 9.10 4.69
CA SER A 116 8.00 8.65 6.05
C SER A 116 7.30 9.45 7.15
N LYS A 117 7.13 10.77 6.97
CA LYS A 117 6.40 11.63 7.91
C LYS A 117 4.91 11.28 7.98
N VAL A 118 4.30 10.98 6.83
CA VAL A 118 2.89 10.64 6.72
C VAL A 118 2.64 9.23 7.26
N LEU A 119 3.50 8.26 6.91
CA LEU A 119 3.43 6.90 7.42
C LEU A 119 3.43 6.87 8.96
N HIS A 120 4.20 7.75 9.61
CA HIS A 120 4.23 7.83 11.06
C HIS A 120 2.84 8.08 11.68
N ASN A 121 1.94 8.79 10.99
CA ASN A 121 0.56 9.01 11.47
C ASN A 121 -0.24 7.71 11.54
N PHE A 122 0.12 6.70 10.72
CA PHE A 122 -0.55 5.42 10.67
C PHE A 122 0.13 4.33 11.47
N LEU A 123 1.31 4.57 12.05
CA LEU A 123 1.97 3.58 12.88
C LEU A 123 1.32 3.54 14.26
N ALA A 124 0.95 2.35 14.70
CA ALA A 124 0.41 2.12 16.03
C ALA A 124 0.98 0.83 16.63
N LYS A 125 1.14 0.82 17.95
CA LYS A 125 1.54 -0.37 18.69
C LYS A 125 0.34 -0.89 19.50
N PRO A 126 0.13 -2.21 19.56
CA PRO A 126 0.90 -3.27 18.89
C PRO A 126 0.52 -3.46 17.41
N SER A 127 1.31 -4.25 16.68
CA SER A 127 0.98 -4.86 15.37
C SER A 127 0.88 -3.97 14.12
N PHE A 128 0.79 -2.63 14.25
CA PHE A 128 0.84 -1.72 13.10
C PHE A 128 2.21 -1.06 12.95
N ILE A 129 3.26 -1.86 13.12
CA ILE A 129 4.68 -1.53 12.97
C ILE A 129 5.44 -2.80 12.57
N GLU A 130 6.70 -2.68 12.12
CA GLU A 130 7.57 -3.85 11.88
C GLU A 130 7.67 -4.75 13.12
N LEU A 131 7.61 -6.06 12.90
CA LEU A 131 7.74 -7.04 13.97
C LEU A 131 9.21 -7.12 14.38
N LYS A 132 9.43 -7.12 15.70
CA LYS A 132 10.78 -7.28 16.25
C LYS A 132 11.11 -8.75 16.38
N ILE A 133 12.30 -9.12 15.90
CA ILE A 133 12.90 -10.40 16.25
C ILE A 133 13.19 -10.37 17.75
N LYS A 134 12.80 -11.43 18.46
CA LYS A 134 13.11 -11.55 19.87
C LYS A 134 14.63 -11.61 20.09
N ASP A 135 15.08 -11.09 21.22
CA ASP A 135 16.51 -10.97 21.53
C ASP A 135 17.23 -12.32 21.49
N GLU A 136 16.57 -13.43 21.85
CA GLU A 136 17.16 -14.77 21.80
C GLU A 136 17.51 -15.21 20.38
N LEU A 137 16.85 -14.68 19.35
CA LEU A 137 17.05 -15.03 17.94
C LEU A 137 17.86 -13.97 17.18
N CYS A 138 18.25 -12.86 17.81
CA CYS A 138 18.95 -11.76 17.12
C CYS A 138 20.26 -12.22 16.45
N HIS A 139 20.94 -13.21 17.05
CA HIS A 139 22.18 -13.79 16.54
C HIS A 139 22.00 -14.57 15.22
N LEU A 140 20.77 -14.94 14.85
CA LEU A 140 20.45 -15.58 13.56
C LEU A 140 20.22 -14.54 12.45
N ASN A 141 19.85 -13.31 12.81
CA ASN A 141 19.66 -12.20 11.86
C ASN A 141 20.95 -11.39 11.71
N LYS A 142 21.99 -12.00 11.15
CA LYS A 142 23.30 -11.37 10.93
C LYS A 142 23.29 -10.52 9.66
N GLY A 143 22.53 -9.44 9.64
CA GLY A 143 22.46 -8.57 8.47
C GLY A 143 21.45 -7.44 8.59
N LYS A 144 21.40 -6.63 7.53
CA LYS A 144 20.37 -5.60 7.39
C LYS A 144 19.05 -6.28 6.99
N ASP A 145 18.01 -6.05 7.77
CA ASP A 145 16.68 -6.52 7.43
C ASP A 145 16.05 -5.58 6.38
N TYR A 146 16.16 -5.98 5.11
CA TYR A 146 15.61 -5.23 3.99
C TYR A 146 14.08 -5.31 3.91
N LEU A 147 13.45 -6.26 4.61
CA LEU A 147 11.99 -6.45 4.59
C LEU A 147 11.29 -5.67 5.70
N ALA A 148 11.96 -5.43 6.83
CA ALA A 148 11.40 -4.66 7.95
C ALA A 148 10.80 -3.31 7.52
N ASN A 149 11.46 -2.57 6.63
CA ASN A 149 10.90 -1.29 6.14
C ASN A 149 9.64 -1.48 5.29
N THR A 150 9.56 -2.57 4.52
CA THR A 150 8.37 -2.89 3.72
C THR A 150 7.24 -3.38 4.61
N GLU A 151 7.52 -4.24 5.58
CA GLU A 151 6.56 -4.68 6.60
C GLU A 151 5.99 -3.48 7.36
N LYS A 152 6.85 -2.57 7.85
CA LYS A 152 6.43 -1.32 8.50
C LYS A 152 5.42 -0.53 7.68
N THR A 153 5.70 -0.34 6.39
CA THR A 153 4.81 0.39 5.49
C THR A 153 3.49 -0.35 5.31
N LEU A 154 3.50 -1.68 5.14
CA LEU A 154 2.27 -2.47 5.02
C LEU A 154 1.43 -2.44 6.31
N ALA A 155 2.09 -2.53 7.46
CA ALA A 155 1.45 -2.46 8.76
C ALA A 155 0.79 -1.08 8.99
N GLY A 156 1.51 0.01 8.69
CA GLY A 156 0.94 1.36 8.74
C GLY A 156 -0.21 1.55 7.74
N LEU A 157 -0.06 1.11 6.48
CA LEU A 157 -1.15 1.20 5.48
C LEU A 157 -2.40 0.44 5.91
N THR A 158 -2.23 -0.74 6.52
CA THR A 158 -3.35 -1.53 7.06
C THR A 158 -4.10 -0.71 8.12
N ASN A 159 -3.38 -0.08 9.04
CA ASN A 159 -4.01 0.78 10.05
C ASN A 159 -4.72 1.99 9.43
N GLY A 160 -4.07 2.68 8.48
CA GLY A 160 -4.66 3.83 7.79
C GLY A 160 -5.94 3.48 7.04
N LEU A 161 -6.02 2.29 6.43
CA LEU A 161 -7.23 1.79 5.78
C LEU A 161 -8.34 1.44 6.78
N LEU A 162 -8.00 0.88 7.95
CA LEU A 162 -8.96 0.64 9.03
C LEU A 162 -9.50 1.96 9.59
N GLU A 163 -8.63 2.95 9.84
CA GLU A 163 -9.05 4.30 10.23
C GLU A 163 -9.96 4.92 9.16
N HIS A 164 -9.60 4.76 7.88
CA HIS A 164 -10.42 5.25 6.78
C HIS A 164 -11.83 4.63 6.76
N LYS A 165 -11.92 3.32 6.99
CA LYS A 165 -13.20 2.60 7.12
C LYS A 165 -14.05 3.19 8.24
N GLU A 166 -13.45 3.47 9.39
CA GLU A 166 -14.16 4.08 10.52
C GLU A 166 -14.65 5.49 10.22
N ILE A 167 -13.84 6.31 9.52
CA ILE A 167 -14.25 7.65 9.06
C ILE A 167 -15.46 7.54 8.12
N VAL A 168 -15.43 6.65 7.12
CA VAL A 168 -16.55 6.46 6.20
C VAL A 168 -17.82 6.04 6.95
N ARG A 169 -17.71 5.09 7.87
CA ARG A 169 -18.83 4.63 8.71
C ARG A 169 -19.42 5.77 9.53
N SER A 170 -18.57 6.55 10.20
CA SER A 170 -18.98 7.70 11.00
C SER A 170 -19.68 8.77 10.15
N ASN A 171 -19.10 9.12 9.00
CA ASN A 171 -19.65 10.12 8.09
C ASN A 171 -21.01 9.71 7.51
N LEU A 172 -21.17 8.44 7.13
CA LEU A 172 -22.45 7.93 6.65
C LEU A 172 -23.51 7.95 7.76
N GLN A 173 -23.14 7.54 8.99
CA GLN A 173 -24.03 7.63 10.14
C GLN A 173 -24.42 9.08 10.43
N GLU A 174 -23.50 10.03 10.27
CA GLU A 174 -23.78 11.46 10.43
C GLU A 174 -24.81 11.96 9.40
N ILE A 175 -24.72 11.53 8.14
CA ILE A 175 -25.71 11.85 7.12
C ILE A 175 -27.08 11.27 7.48
N VAL A 176 -27.13 10.01 7.93
CA VAL A 176 -28.38 9.36 8.36
C VAL A 176 -29.00 10.12 9.54
N ASN A 177 -28.22 10.40 10.57
CA ASN A 177 -28.69 11.15 11.75
C ASN A 177 -29.18 12.56 11.37
N TRP A 178 -28.44 13.25 10.49
CA TRP A 178 -28.85 14.54 9.96
C TRP A 178 -30.18 14.45 9.22
N SER A 179 -30.35 13.47 8.32
CA SER A 179 -31.61 13.29 7.56
C SER A 179 -32.81 13.02 8.46
N ASN A 180 -32.62 12.28 9.56
CA ASN A 180 -33.67 11.95 10.50
C ASN A 180 -34.06 13.11 11.43
N ASN A 181 -33.10 14.00 11.74
CA ASN A 181 -33.30 15.12 12.67
C ASN A 181 -33.58 16.46 11.98
N SER A 182 -33.44 16.52 10.65
CA SER A 182 -33.65 17.76 9.91
C SER A 182 -35.13 18.11 9.90
N SER A 183 -35.48 19.24 10.51
CA SER A 183 -36.79 19.89 10.34
C SER A 183 -36.97 20.55 8.96
N SER A 184 -35.95 20.46 8.10
CA SER A 184 -35.90 21.00 6.74
C SER A 184 -36.24 19.92 5.72
N ASP A 185 -36.85 20.32 4.60
CA ASP A 185 -37.12 19.41 3.48
C ASP A 185 -35.83 18.79 2.94
N LEU A 186 -35.88 17.47 2.71
CA LEU A 186 -34.77 16.68 2.19
C LEU A 186 -34.60 16.93 0.68
N THR A 187 -34.10 18.11 0.33
CA THR A 187 -33.87 18.50 -1.07
C THR A 187 -32.52 17.95 -1.57
N PRO A 188 -32.35 17.72 -2.88
CA PRO A 188 -31.08 17.30 -3.46
C PRO A 188 -29.92 18.25 -3.14
N GLU A 189 -30.17 19.56 -3.09
CA GLU A 189 -29.15 20.57 -2.78
C GLU A 189 -28.68 20.49 -1.33
N ASN A 190 -29.62 20.38 -0.37
CA ASN A 190 -29.28 20.22 1.04
C ASN A 190 -28.52 18.93 1.30
N LEU A 191 -28.91 17.82 0.64
CA LEU A 191 -28.21 16.55 0.73
C LEU A 191 -26.79 16.65 0.14
N PHE A 192 -26.63 17.26 -1.04
CA PHE A 192 -25.32 17.46 -1.64
C PHE A 192 -24.39 18.27 -0.74
N ASN A 193 -24.89 19.39 -0.21
CA ASN A 193 -24.15 20.23 0.72
C ASN A 193 -23.74 19.42 1.97
N LYS A 194 -24.64 18.60 2.52
CA LYS A 194 -24.30 17.72 3.65
C LYS A 194 -23.20 16.72 3.29
N ILE A 195 -23.30 16.04 2.15
CA ILE A 195 -22.25 15.11 1.66
C ILE A 195 -20.91 15.82 1.55
N MET A 196 -20.88 17.03 0.99
CA MET A 196 -19.65 17.82 0.84
C MET A 196 -19.04 18.23 2.18
N THR A 197 -19.85 18.43 3.23
CA THR A 197 -19.33 18.73 4.57
C THR A 197 -18.60 17.56 5.22
N VAL A 198 -18.93 16.31 4.83
CA VAL A 198 -18.33 15.11 5.44
C VAL A 198 -17.30 14.41 4.54
N PHE A 199 -17.41 14.52 3.22
CA PHE A 199 -16.50 13.88 2.25
C PHE A 199 -15.67 14.87 1.41
N GLY A 200 -15.88 16.18 1.56
CA GLY A 200 -15.24 17.21 0.72
C GLY A 200 -13.74 17.47 1.02
N PRO A 201 -13.10 18.37 0.25
CA PRO A 201 -11.64 18.58 0.22
C PRO A 201 -10.95 19.03 1.52
N ASN A 202 -11.68 19.35 2.59
CA ASN A 202 -11.12 19.79 3.87
C ASN A 202 -11.50 18.86 5.03
N THR A 203 -12.02 17.69 4.71
CA THR A 203 -12.52 16.73 5.69
C THR A 203 -11.44 15.74 6.10
N GLN A 204 -11.61 15.12 7.26
CA GLN A 204 -10.70 14.05 7.68
C GLN A 204 -10.73 12.87 6.71
N TYR A 205 -11.87 12.59 6.06
CA TYR A 205 -11.97 11.60 4.99
C TYR A 205 -10.99 11.87 3.85
N TYR A 206 -11.03 13.08 3.31
CA TYR A 206 -10.21 13.47 2.17
C TYR A 206 -8.73 13.45 2.54
N LYS A 207 -8.37 14.07 3.67
CA LYS A 207 -7.01 14.10 4.19
C LYS A 207 -6.44 12.70 4.43
N ASN A 208 -7.23 11.78 4.98
CA ASN A 208 -6.79 10.41 5.22
C ASN A 208 -6.49 9.67 3.92
N MET A 209 -7.35 9.84 2.90
CA MET A 209 -7.11 9.25 1.58
C MET A 209 -5.87 9.80 0.89
N GLU A 210 -5.67 11.12 0.93
CA GLU A 210 -4.45 11.74 0.40
C GLU A 210 -3.20 11.18 1.07
N GLN A 211 -3.23 11.03 2.39
CA GLN A 211 -2.13 10.47 3.15
C GLN A 211 -1.84 9.00 2.81
N ILE A 212 -2.88 8.16 2.67
CA ILE A 212 -2.73 6.77 2.24
C ILE A 212 -2.10 6.71 0.84
N VAL A 213 -2.61 7.50 -0.11
CA VAL A 213 -2.08 7.57 -1.47
C VAL A 213 -0.62 8.06 -1.46
N GLN A 214 -0.28 9.06 -0.65
CA GLN A 214 1.10 9.55 -0.48
C GLN A 214 2.03 8.44 0.00
N VAL A 215 1.59 7.60 0.95
CA VAL A 215 2.38 6.47 1.45
C VAL A 215 2.60 5.41 0.39
N VAL A 216 1.54 5.03 -0.34
CA VAL A 216 1.65 4.07 -1.45
C VAL A 216 2.58 4.60 -2.54
N CYS A 217 2.40 5.86 -2.95
CA CYS A 217 3.21 6.45 -4.00
C CYS A 217 4.67 6.59 -3.58
N GLY A 218 4.95 7.14 -2.40
CA GLY A 218 6.31 7.31 -1.91
C GLY A 218 7.05 5.99 -1.70
N LYS A 219 6.37 4.94 -1.22
CA LYS A 219 6.98 3.60 -1.13
C LYS A 219 7.27 3.02 -2.52
N ARG A 220 6.41 3.26 -3.50
CA ARG A 220 6.65 2.86 -4.89
C ARG A 220 7.83 3.62 -5.50
N THR A 221 7.98 4.92 -5.23
CA THR A 221 9.18 5.70 -5.61
C THR A 221 10.45 5.09 -5.04
N GLU A 222 10.47 4.76 -3.74
CA GLU A 222 11.62 4.08 -3.10
C GLU A 222 11.95 2.75 -3.81
N CYS A 223 10.94 1.93 -4.10
CA CYS A 223 11.13 0.67 -4.83
C CYS A 223 11.70 0.89 -6.25
N ILE A 224 11.21 1.91 -6.98
CA ILE A 224 11.70 2.25 -8.32
C ILE A 224 13.16 2.70 -8.22
N GLU A 225 13.51 3.55 -7.26
CA GLU A 225 14.88 4.03 -7.06
C GLU A 225 15.84 2.89 -6.74
N ILE A 226 15.49 2.02 -5.78
CA ILE A 226 16.31 0.84 -5.43
C ILE A 226 16.53 -0.05 -6.66
N ARG A 227 15.48 -0.30 -7.45
CA ARG A 227 15.58 -1.11 -8.67
C ARG A 227 16.50 -0.45 -9.71
N ARG A 228 16.40 0.86 -9.89
CA ARG A 228 17.23 1.62 -10.83
C ARG A 228 18.69 1.63 -10.40
N GLU A 229 18.99 1.94 -9.14
CA GLU A 229 20.38 1.96 -8.65
C GLU A 229 21.04 0.59 -8.73
N ARG A 230 20.28 -0.50 -8.49
CA ARG A 230 20.78 -1.87 -8.72
C ARG A 230 21.18 -2.12 -10.17
N ILE A 231 20.41 -1.63 -11.15
CA ILE A 231 20.79 -1.79 -12.57
C ILE A 231 22.02 -0.93 -12.87
N LEU A 232 22.05 0.30 -12.36
CA LEU A 232 23.16 1.23 -12.57
C LEU A 232 24.47 0.73 -11.95
N SER A 233 24.44 -0.02 -10.84
CA SER A 233 25.65 -0.57 -10.23
C SER A 233 26.34 -1.64 -11.08
N GLU A 234 25.61 -2.28 -12.00
CA GLU A 234 26.17 -3.26 -12.94
C GLU A 234 26.86 -2.61 -14.16
N ILE A 235 26.72 -1.29 -14.34
CA ILE A 235 27.25 -0.56 -15.50
C ILE A 235 28.64 -0.01 -15.16
N SER A 236 29.68 -0.57 -15.79
CA SER A 236 31.07 -0.13 -15.60
C SER A 236 31.33 1.30 -16.12
N ASN A 237 30.64 1.70 -17.19
CA ASN A 237 30.82 3.03 -17.80
C ASN A 237 30.13 4.12 -16.96
N LYS A 238 30.93 4.91 -16.23
CA LYS A 238 30.45 6.00 -15.36
C LYS A 238 29.69 7.10 -16.11
N ASN A 239 30.04 7.40 -17.36
CA ASN A 239 29.35 8.40 -18.15
C ASN A 239 27.95 7.91 -18.53
N LEU A 240 27.85 6.66 -18.99
CA LEU A 240 26.57 6.02 -19.27
C LEU A 240 25.69 5.96 -18.01
N GLN A 241 26.28 5.58 -16.87
CA GLN A 241 25.60 5.57 -15.58
C GLN A 241 25.04 6.95 -15.21
N ALA A 242 25.83 8.01 -15.39
CA ALA A 242 25.40 9.39 -15.14
C ALA A 242 24.27 9.84 -16.07
N THR A 243 24.31 9.46 -17.36
CA THR A 243 23.25 9.76 -18.32
C THR A 243 21.95 9.05 -17.94
N LEU A 244 22.01 7.75 -17.62
CA LEU A 244 20.83 6.97 -17.24
C LEU A 244 20.20 7.45 -15.92
N ARG A 245 21.00 7.95 -14.97
CA ARG A 245 20.46 8.55 -13.73
C ARG A 245 19.53 9.74 -14.00
N LYS A 246 19.78 10.51 -15.06
CA LYS A 246 18.98 11.68 -15.42
C LYS A 246 17.66 11.33 -16.09
N LEU A 247 17.53 10.13 -16.66
CA LEU A 247 16.29 9.72 -17.33
C LEU A 247 15.21 9.42 -16.29
N PRO A 248 14.07 10.12 -16.23
CA PRO A 248 13.00 9.78 -15.28
C PRO A 248 12.38 8.41 -15.61
N PRO A 249 11.67 7.78 -14.66
CA PRO A 249 10.84 6.61 -14.94
C PRO A 249 9.53 7.04 -15.62
N SER A 250 8.93 6.10 -16.35
CA SER A 250 7.61 6.24 -16.95
C SER A 250 6.61 5.28 -16.30
N ALA A 251 5.35 5.32 -16.75
CA ALA A 251 4.32 4.40 -16.27
C ALA A 251 4.66 2.92 -16.52
N GLU A 252 5.51 2.65 -17.52
CA GLU A 252 5.84 1.30 -17.98
C GLU A 252 7.33 0.94 -17.80
N HIS A 253 8.23 1.93 -17.83
CA HIS A 253 9.67 1.70 -17.88
C HIS A 253 10.41 2.35 -16.69
N LEU A 254 11.43 1.67 -16.16
CA LEU A 254 12.28 2.22 -15.10
C LEU A 254 13.13 3.41 -15.54
N PHE A 255 13.42 3.48 -16.85
CA PHE A 255 14.12 4.57 -17.51
C PHE A 255 13.30 4.93 -18.75
N GLU A 256 13.03 6.22 -18.97
CA GLU A 256 12.21 6.70 -20.07
C GLU A 256 12.68 6.16 -21.43
N HIS A 257 11.81 5.44 -22.13
CA HIS A 257 12.15 4.64 -23.30
C HIS A 257 12.66 5.51 -24.46
N ASN A 258 11.98 6.62 -24.73
CA ASN A 258 12.30 7.51 -25.84
C ASN A 258 13.65 8.22 -25.67
N SER A 259 14.14 8.32 -24.42
CA SER A 259 15.41 8.93 -24.08
C SER A 259 16.54 7.92 -23.90
N LEU A 260 16.23 6.61 -23.95
CA LEU A 260 17.20 5.52 -23.82
C LEU A 260 17.86 5.16 -25.16
N LEU A 261 17.09 5.16 -26.26
CA LEU A 261 17.56 4.82 -27.61
C LEU A 261 18.76 5.65 -28.11
N PRO A 262 18.92 6.94 -27.77
CA PRO A 262 20.10 7.72 -28.17
C PRO A 262 21.34 7.51 -27.28
N VAL A 263 21.20 6.77 -26.17
CA VAL A 263 22.21 6.64 -25.09
C VAL A 263 22.91 5.28 -25.13
N ILE A 264 22.30 4.28 -25.77
CA ILE A 264 22.85 2.93 -26.03
C ILE A 264 23.33 2.89 -27.48
#